data_AF-A0A497JGT0-F1
#
_entry.id   AF-A0A497JGT0-F1
#
_cell.length_a   1.000
_cell.length_b   1.000
_cell.length_c   1.000
_cell.angle_alpha   90.00
_cell.angle_beta   90.00
_cell.angle_gamma   90.00
#
_symmetry.space_group_name_H-M   'P 1'
#
loop_
_entity.id
_entity.type
_entity.pdbx_description
1 polymer ?
#
loop_
_entity_poly.entity_id
_entity_poly.type
_entity_poly.pdbx_seq_one_letter_code
_entity_poly.pdbx_strand_id
1 'polypeptide(L)' 'LIVVPRLKKFNEHTDDHQIDLARALEEKGKALAVFNLRNLAQAIQKAKHFRPKTKSSRAKLIKRIGNFLEECTCE' A
#
# COMPACT_ATOMS: atom_id res chain seq x y z
N LEU A 1 -3.73 -8.74 4.32
CA LEU A 1 -3.13 -7.70 5.19
C LEU A 1 -4.22 -6.67 5.50
N ILE A 2 -4.54 -6.48 6.78
CA ILE A 2 -5.49 -5.44 7.23
C ILE A 2 -4.66 -4.35 7.90
N VAL A 3 -4.85 -3.09 7.50
CA VAL A 3 -4.17 -1.93 8.08
C VAL A 3 -5.22 -1.11 8.82
N VAL A 4 -5.01 -0.90 10.11
CA VAL A 4 -5.89 -0.09 10.96
C VAL A 4 -5.08 1.14 11.41
N PRO A 5 -5.11 2.25 10.65
CA PRO A 5 -4.37 3.44 11.03
C PRO A 5 -4.94 4.04 12.32
N ARG A 6 -4.05 4.51 13.19
CA ARG A 6 -4.40 5.23 14.43
C ARG A 6 -4.93 6.61 14.04
N LEU A 7 -6.16 6.94 14.44
CA LEU A 7 -6.81 8.19 14.04
C LEU A 7 -6.66 9.29 15.09
N LYS A 8 -6.45 10.54 14.63
CA LYS A 8 -6.53 11.78 15.44
C LYS A 8 -7.80 11.86 16.30
N LYS A 9 -8.93 11.30 15.83
CA LYS A 9 -10.21 11.30 16.56
C LYS A 9 -10.15 10.59 17.93
N PHE A 10 -9.21 9.67 18.12
CA PHE A 10 -8.96 9.02 19.42
C PHE A 10 -7.81 9.67 20.20
N ASN A 11 -7.32 10.83 19.75
CA ASN A 11 -6.22 11.58 20.35
C ASN A 11 -4.87 10.82 20.40
N GLU A 12 -4.71 9.78 19.57
CA GLU A 12 -3.55 8.86 19.62
C GLU A 12 -2.34 9.31 18.77
N HIS A 13 -2.49 10.16 17.73
CA HIS A 13 -1.34 10.70 16.96
C HIS A 13 -1.68 11.87 16.01
N THR A 14 -0.66 12.67 15.66
CA THR A 14 -0.75 13.97 14.94
C THR A 14 -0.40 13.92 13.45
N ASP A 15 -0.25 12.74 12.84
CA ASP A 15 0.44 12.64 11.53
C ASP A 15 -0.41 12.02 10.42
N ASP A 16 -0.85 12.86 9.49
CA ASP A 16 -1.73 12.52 8.36
C ASP A 16 -1.05 11.58 7.34
N HIS A 17 0.28 11.51 7.34
CA HIS A 17 1.05 10.66 6.42
C HIS A 17 0.80 9.15 6.58
N GLN A 18 0.41 8.68 7.77
CA GLN A 18 0.07 7.26 7.97
C GLN A 18 -1.24 6.87 7.26
N ILE A 19 -2.18 7.82 7.14
CA ILE A 19 -3.44 7.62 6.44
C ILE A 19 -3.18 7.50 4.95
N ASP A 20 -2.28 8.33 4.41
CA ASP A 20 -1.91 8.29 3.00
C ASP A 20 -1.24 6.97 2.62
N LEU A 21 -0.38 6.43 3.49
CA LEU A 21 0.21 5.10 3.28
C LEU A 21 -0.85 4.00 3.29
N ALA A 22 -1.80 4.05 4.23
CA ALA A 22 -2.89 3.08 4.30
C ALA A 22 -3.75 3.12 3.03
N ARG A 23 -4.09 4.32 2.53
CA ARG A 23 -4.80 4.52 1.26
C ARG A 23 -4.02 4.01 0.07
N ALA A 24 -2.73 4.34 -0.03
CA ALA A 24 -1.89 3.89 -1.14
C ALA A 24 -1.74 2.36 -1.19
N LEU A 25 -1.74 1.69 -0.03
CA LEU A 25 -1.71 0.23 0.06
C LEU A 25 -3.05 -0.41 -0.34
N GLU A 26 -4.16 0.24 -0.01
CA GLU A 26 -5.50 -0.17 -0.42
C GLU A 26 -5.73 0.01 -1.92
N GLU A 27 -5.37 1.17 -2.48
CA GLU A 27 -5.48 1.46 -3.91
C GLU A 27 -4.66 0.49 -4.76
N LYS A 28 -3.46 0.11 -4.28
CA LYS A 28 -2.62 -0.90 -4.93
C LYS A 28 -3.14 -2.33 -4.77
N GLY A 29 -4.26 -2.54 -4.06
CA GLY A 29 -4.83 -3.85 -3.80
C GLY A 29 -3.89 -4.76 -3.00
N LYS A 30 -3.08 -4.16 -2.12
CA LYS A 30 -2.09 -4.87 -1.29
C LYS A 30 -2.57 -5.06 0.16
N ALA A 31 -3.41 -4.14 0.65
CA ALA A 31 -4.02 -4.23 1.97
C ALA A 31 -5.47 -3.73 1.96
N LEU A 32 -6.22 -4.03 3.03
CA LEU A 32 -7.52 -3.41 3.30
C LEU A 32 -7.32 -2.37 4.41
N ALA A 33 -7.64 -1.10 4.14
CA ALA A 33 -7.48 -0.04 5.11
C ALA A 33 -8.79 0.15 5.90
N VAL A 34 -8.72 0.11 7.23
CA VAL A 34 -9.88 0.24 8.11
C VAL A 34 -9.73 1.49 8.94
N PHE A 35 -10.33 2.58 8.46
CA PHE A 35 -10.33 3.86 9.17
C PHE A 35 -11.35 3.89 10.33
N ASN A 36 -12.38 3.05 10.29
CA ASN A 36 -13.39 3.01 11.35
C ASN A 36 -13.49 1.61 11.95
N LEU A 37 -13.28 1.48 13.26
CA LEU A 37 -13.36 0.22 14.00
C LEU A 37 -14.72 -0.47 13.86
N ARG A 38 -15.81 0.28 13.65
CA ARG A 38 -17.14 -0.31 13.38
C ARG A 38 -17.15 -1.16 12.10
N ASN A 39 -16.28 -0.83 11.15
CA ASN A 39 -16.15 -1.55 9.88
C ASN A 39 -15.09 -2.67 9.95
N LEU A 40 -14.41 -2.85 11.09
CA LEU A 40 -13.37 -3.87 11.26
C LEU A 40 -13.94 -5.29 11.08
N ALA A 41 -15.11 -5.56 11.64
CA ALA A 41 -15.77 -6.86 11.48
C ALA A 41 -16.04 -7.19 10.00
N GLN A 42 -16.51 -6.20 9.22
CA GLN A 42 -16.73 -6.36 7.79
C GLN A 42 -15.41 -6.51 7.02
N ALA A 43 -14.38 -5.73 7.38
CA ALA A 43 -13.06 -5.83 6.77
C ALA A 43 -12.39 -7.18 7.03
N ILE A 44 -12.58 -7.79 8.19
CA ILE A 44 -12.11 -9.15 8.50
C ILE A 44 -12.77 -10.17 7.57
N GLN A 45 -14.09 -10.06 7.33
CA GLN A 45 -14.79 -10.96 6.40
C GLN A 45 -14.29 -10.78 4.95
N LYS A 46 -14.05 -9.53 4.53
CA LYS A 46 -13.45 -9.24 3.21
C LYS A 46 -12.01 -9.75 3.12
N ALA A 47 -11.23 -9.66 4.20
CA ALA A 47 -9.85 -10.12 4.25
C ALA A 47 -9.71 -11.63 4.02
N LYS A 48 -10.70 -12.44 4.43
CA LYS A 48 -10.72 -13.89 4.15
C LYS A 48 -10.66 -14.22 2.65
N HIS A 49 -11.23 -13.34 1.81
CA HIS A 49 -11.29 -13.51 0.37
C HIS A 49 -10.28 -12.62 -0.38
N PHE A 50 -9.54 -11.79 0.36
CA PHE A 50 -8.61 -10.83 -0.22
C PHE A 50 -7.28 -11.52 -0.58
N ARG A 51 -7.00 -11.62 -1.87
CA ARG A 51 -5.68 -12.02 -2.38
C ARG A 51 -4.90 -10.77 -2.80
N PRO A 52 -3.81 -10.41 -2.10
CA PRO A 52 -3.01 -9.25 -2.49
C PRO A 52 -2.39 -9.49 -3.87
N LYS A 53 -2.48 -8.47 -4.75
CA LYS A 53 -1.82 -8.51 -6.06
C LYS A 53 -0.33 -8.25 -5.88
N THR A 54 0.43 -9.29 -5.58
CA THR A 54 1.90 -9.25 -5.48
C THR A 54 2.52 -9.33 -6.88
N LYS A 55 2.13 -8.44 -7.81
CA LYS A 55 2.88 -8.31 -9.07
C LYS A 55 4.22 -7.65 -8.75
N SER A 56 5.29 -8.43 -8.78
CA SER A 56 6.64 -7.94 -8.55
C SER A 56 7.08 -7.09 -9.73
N SER A 57 7.08 -5.77 -9.56
CA SER A 57 7.59 -4.84 -10.58
C SER A 57 9.13 -4.84 -10.68
N ARG A 58 9.82 -5.72 -9.94
CA ARG A 58 11.30 -5.80 -9.91
C ARG A 58 11.89 -5.96 -11.31
N ALA A 59 11.35 -6.88 -12.12
CA ALA A 59 11.86 -7.11 -13.46
C ALA A 59 11.71 -5.87 -14.37
N LYS A 60 10.59 -5.14 -14.23
CA LYS A 60 10.35 -3.87 -14.96
C LYS A 60 11.29 -2.76 -14.49
N LEU A 61 11.58 -2.68 -13.20
CA LEU A 61 12.50 -1.70 -12.64
C LEU A 61 13.94 -1.97 -13.08
N ILE A 62 14.39 -3.22 -12.99
CA ILE A 62 15.72 -3.65 -13.47
C ILE A 62 15.88 -3.33 -14.95
N LYS A 63 14.86 -3.66 -15.78
CA LYS A 63 14.89 -3.34 -17.21
C LYS A 63 14.98 -1.84 -17.48
N ARG A 64 14.26 -0.99 -16.74
CA ARG A 64 14.35 0.47 -16.91
C ARG A 64 15.71 1.03 -16.52
N ILE A 65 16.29 0.53 -15.44
CA ILE A 65 17.63 0.96 -15.00
C ILE A 65 18.68 0.50 -16.02
N GLY A 66 18.58 -0.73 -16.53
CA GLY A 66 19.46 -1.23 -17.59
C GLY A 66 19.42 -0.37 -18.86
N ASN A 67 18.21 -0.11 -19.37
CA ASN A 67 18.03 0.75 -20.55
C ASN A 67 18.59 2.17 -20.34
N PHE A 68 18.40 2.77 -19.16
CA PHE A 68 18.91 4.09 -18.85
C PHE A 68 20.45 4.12 -18.82
N LEU A 69 21.07 3.07 -18.27
CA LEU A 69 22.53 2.95 -18.24
C LEU A 69 23.10 2.76 -19.65
N GLU A 70 22.44 1.95 -20.50
CA GLU A 70 22.84 1.78 -21.91
C GLU A 70 22.76 3.09 -22.70
N GLU A 71 21.71 3.89 -22.48
CA GLU A 71 21.55 5.22 -23.09
C GLU A 71 22.61 6.22 -22.62
N CYS A 72 23.08 6.13 -21.37
CA CYS A 72 24.11 7.00 -20.81
C CYS A 72 25.55 6.56 -21.12
N THR A 73 25.78 5.32 -21.55
CA THR A 73 27.13 4.82 -21.92
C THR A 73 27.50 5.01 -23.40
N CYS A 74 26.65 5.69 -24.15
CA CYS A 74 26.93 6.14 -25.52
C CYS A 74 27.41 7.61 -25.53
N GLU A 75 28.47 7.92 -24.79
CA GLU A 75 29.33 9.10 -24.95
C GLU A 75 30.80 8.70 -24.73
#